data_AF-A0A9N7KX80-F1
#
_entry.id   AF-A0A9N7KX80-F1
#
_cell.length_a   1.000
_cell.length_b   1.000
_cell.length_c   1.000
_cell.angle_alpha   90.00
_cell.angle_beta   90.00
_cell.angle_gamma   90.00
#
_symmetry.space_group_name_H-M   'P 1'
#
loop_
_entity.id
_entity.type
_entity.pdbx_description
1 polymer ?
#
loop_
_entity_poly.entity_id
_entity_poly.type
_entity_poly.pdbx_seq_one_letter_code
_entity_poly.pdbx_strand_id
1 'polypeptide(L)'
;SKAKHRFAEEVKTKNFNLQSCMNDNRTNFDYPQDHKVKITPYWLLGFTEGEAHFGVNKIDFSQAYALEQIHYQQKIIESIREFLQSINIDFFKNSMIKSNIISIHNLPARNTSKPKIRITIRNLKYLSEVLIPFFDKLTFFSKKGLDYQDWRIVAKLRLDNKHLTPEGGELITHPHKRL
;
A
#
# COMPACT_ATOMS: atom_id res chain seq x y z
N SER A 1 26.61 30.85 -34.89
CA SER A 1 26.24 30.31 -36.21
C SER A 1 24.77 29.91 -36.19
N LYS A 2 24.09 29.90 -37.35
CA LYS A 2 22.67 29.51 -37.49
C LYS A 2 22.34 28.13 -36.87
N ALA A 3 23.30 27.21 -36.88
CA ALA A 3 23.15 25.88 -36.29
C ALA A 3 22.91 25.89 -34.76
N LYS A 4 23.61 26.76 -34.01
CA LYS A 4 23.40 26.88 -32.54
C LYS A 4 22.02 27.44 -32.20
N HIS A 5 21.52 28.40 -32.98
CA HIS A 5 20.19 28.98 -32.79
C HIS A 5 19.08 27.97 -33.11
N ARG A 6 19.22 27.20 -34.19
CA ARG A 6 18.27 26.14 -34.55
C ARG A 6 18.19 25.03 -33.49
N PHE A 7 19.34 24.59 -32.98
CA PHE A 7 19.40 23.61 -31.88
C PHE A 7 18.72 24.12 -30.60
N ALA A 8 18.94 25.39 -30.24
CA ALA A 8 18.31 25.98 -29.07
C ALA A 8 16.77 26.06 -29.19
N GLU A 9 16.25 26.39 -30.37
CA GLU A 9 14.81 26.39 -30.63
C GLU A 9 14.21 24.98 -30.58
N GLU A 10 14.86 23.98 -31.20
CA GLU A 10 14.42 22.58 -31.14
C GLU A 10 14.38 22.03 -29.70
N VAL A 11 15.34 22.40 -28.85
CA VAL A 11 15.36 22.03 -27.43
C VAL A 11 14.23 22.72 -26.66
N LYS A 12 13.99 24.01 -26.89
CA LYS A 12 12.88 24.74 -26.26
C LYS A 12 11.52 24.14 -26.61
N THR A 13 11.28 23.86 -27.90
CA THR A 13 10.03 23.25 -28.35
C THR A 13 9.83 21.86 -27.74
N LYS A 14 10.87 21.02 -27.68
CA LYS A 14 10.79 19.71 -27.02
C LYS A 14 10.49 19.84 -25.52
N ASN A 15 11.14 20.78 -24.82
CA ASN A 15 10.91 20.99 -23.38
C ASN A 15 9.48 21.51 -23.12
N PHE A 16 9.00 22.47 -23.91
CA PHE A 16 7.63 22.96 -23.82
C PHE A 16 6.60 21.85 -24.02
N ASN A 17 6.80 21.00 -25.02
CA ASN A 17 5.93 19.84 -25.26
C ASN A 17 5.96 18.85 -24.07
N LEU A 18 7.13 18.57 -23.50
CA LEU A 18 7.24 17.71 -22.32
C LEU A 18 6.49 18.29 -21.12
N GLN A 19 6.66 19.59 -20.87
CA GLN A 19 6.00 20.30 -19.77
C GLN A 19 4.48 20.34 -19.95
N SER A 20 4.00 20.48 -21.19
CA SER A 20 2.57 20.50 -21.48
C SER A 20 1.84 19.19 -21.13
N CYS A 21 2.57 18.08 -20.98
CA CYS A 21 2.02 16.77 -20.59
C CYS A 21 2.33 16.38 -19.13
N MET A 22 2.86 17.30 -18.31
CA MET A 22 3.18 17.02 -16.90
C MET A 22 1.96 17.13 -15.98
N ASN A 23 2.04 16.43 -14.84
CA ASN A 23 1.08 16.49 -13.75
C ASN A 23 -0.37 16.21 -14.21
N ASP A 24 -1.27 17.18 -14.04
CA ASP A 24 -2.70 17.04 -14.37
C ASP A 24 -2.98 16.98 -15.88
N ASN A 25 -2.03 17.39 -16.71
CA ASN A 25 -2.13 17.28 -18.16
C ASN A 25 -1.69 15.90 -18.69
N ARG A 26 -1.23 15.00 -17.81
CA ARG A 26 -0.94 13.63 -18.20
C ARG A 26 -2.25 12.88 -18.41
N THR A 27 -2.54 12.52 -19.65
CA THR A 27 -3.77 11.82 -20.04
C THR A 27 -3.53 10.39 -20.52
N ASN A 28 -2.31 10.07 -20.98
CA ASN A 28 -1.91 8.72 -21.32
C ASN A 28 -1.34 8.02 -20.07
N PHE A 29 -2.00 6.95 -19.65
CA PHE A 29 -1.60 6.09 -18.52
C PHE A 29 -1.31 4.66 -18.95
N ASP A 30 -1.28 4.40 -20.27
CA ASP A 30 -0.99 3.07 -20.79
C ASP A 30 0.48 2.74 -20.56
N TYR A 31 0.69 1.59 -19.91
CA TYR A 31 2.02 1.04 -19.75
C TYR A 31 2.55 0.53 -21.11
N PRO A 32 3.84 0.68 -21.40
CA PRO A 32 4.48 0.00 -22.53
C PRO A 32 4.19 -1.51 -22.49
N GLN A 33 4.00 -2.13 -23.65
CA GLN A 33 3.57 -3.55 -23.73
C GLN A 33 4.56 -4.52 -23.06
N ASP A 34 5.85 -4.18 -23.04
CA ASP A 34 6.94 -4.95 -22.46
C ASP A 34 7.22 -4.59 -20.98
N HIS A 35 6.55 -3.56 -20.45
CA HIS A 35 6.78 -3.12 -19.09
C HIS A 35 6.20 -4.12 -18.07
N LYS A 36 7.09 -4.69 -17.25
CA LYS A 36 6.73 -5.53 -16.11
C LYS A 36 6.96 -4.79 -14.81
N VAL A 37 5.90 -4.64 -14.00
CA VAL A 37 6.01 -4.07 -12.67
C VAL A 37 6.75 -5.07 -11.77
N LYS A 38 7.91 -4.68 -11.24
CA LYS A 38 8.72 -5.52 -10.35
C LYS A 38 8.61 -5.03 -8.91
N ILE A 39 7.89 -5.77 -8.10
CA ILE A 39 7.79 -5.53 -6.66
C ILE A 39 8.93 -6.26 -5.95
N THR A 40 9.68 -5.54 -5.13
CA THR A 40 10.71 -6.09 -4.23
C THR A 40 10.35 -5.75 -2.79
N PRO A 41 10.99 -6.37 -1.77
CA PRO A 41 10.68 -6.08 -0.38
C PRO A 41 10.78 -4.59 -0.02
N TYR A 42 11.88 -3.93 -0.37
CA TYR A 42 12.06 -2.50 -0.10
C TYR A 42 11.24 -1.59 -1.02
N TRP A 43 10.88 -2.02 -2.23
CA TRP A 43 9.91 -1.29 -3.05
C TRP A 43 8.54 -1.26 -2.36
N LEU A 44 8.06 -2.41 -1.87
CA LEU A 44 6.78 -2.49 -1.16
C LEU A 44 6.83 -1.71 0.14
N LEU A 45 7.95 -1.74 0.87
CA LEU A 45 8.14 -0.94 2.07
C LEU A 45 8.06 0.56 1.77
N GLY A 46 8.84 1.06 0.82
CA GLY A 46 8.81 2.49 0.47
C GLY A 46 7.41 2.95 0.02
N PHE A 47 6.73 2.13 -0.78
CA PHE A 47 5.34 2.39 -1.17
C PHE A 47 4.38 2.35 0.03
N THR A 48 4.58 1.41 0.95
CA THR A 48 3.83 1.33 2.22
C THR A 48 4.04 2.58 3.05
N GLU A 49 5.27 3.06 3.20
CA GLU A 49 5.64 4.27 3.95
C GLU A 49 5.04 5.55 3.36
N GLY A 50 4.77 5.60 2.06
CA GLY A 50 4.03 6.69 1.44
C GLY A 50 2.51 6.53 1.54
N GLU A 51 1.99 5.39 1.11
CA GLU A 51 0.58 5.25 0.67
C GLU A 51 -0.26 4.35 1.57
N ALA A 52 0.33 3.54 2.45
CA ALA A 52 -0.44 2.56 3.21
C ALA A 52 -1.18 3.15 4.41
N HIS A 53 -2.21 2.43 4.82
CA HIS A 53 -2.99 2.66 6.01
C HIS A 53 -2.96 1.42 6.91
N PHE A 54 -2.47 1.59 8.14
CA PHE A 54 -2.48 0.61 9.23
C PHE A 54 -3.70 0.86 10.13
N GLY A 55 -4.84 0.30 9.75
CA GLY A 55 -6.12 0.54 10.40
C GLY A 55 -6.39 -0.39 11.57
N VAL A 56 -6.99 0.18 12.62
CA VAL A 56 -7.61 -0.53 13.74
C VAL A 56 -9.03 0.00 13.93
N ASN A 57 -10.03 -0.88 13.91
CA ASN A 57 -11.40 -0.54 14.24
C ASN A 57 -11.50 -0.28 15.76
N LYS A 58 -12.14 0.81 16.18
CA LYS A 58 -12.20 1.18 17.60
C LYS A 58 -13.19 0.34 18.42
N ILE A 59 -14.10 -0.38 17.77
CA ILE A 59 -15.18 -1.13 18.43
C ILE A 59 -14.73 -2.57 18.70
N ASP A 60 -14.29 -3.28 17.66
CA ASP A 60 -13.93 -4.70 17.74
C ASP A 60 -12.41 -4.95 17.64
N PHE A 61 -11.63 -3.87 17.58
CA PHE A 61 -10.18 -3.90 17.39
C PHE A 61 -9.73 -4.60 16.10
N SER A 62 -10.64 -4.90 15.16
CA SER A 62 -10.30 -5.52 13.90
C SER A 62 -9.28 -4.70 13.12
N GLN A 63 -8.29 -5.39 12.54
CA GLN A 63 -7.18 -4.74 11.87
C GLN A 63 -7.30 -4.85 10.36
N ALA A 64 -6.82 -3.81 9.69
CA ALA A 64 -6.68 -3.81 8.24
C ALA A 64 -5.35 -3.18 7.84
N TYR A 65 -4.62 -3.86 6.96
CA TYR A 65 -3.63 -3.22 6.10
C TYR A 65 -4.31 -2.86 4.79
N ALA A 66 -4.16 -1.62 4.33
CA ALA A 66 -4.73 -1.18 3.06
C ALA A 66 -3.77 -0.27 2.28
N LEU A 67 -3.82 -0.38 0.96
CA LEU A 67 -3.19 0.53 0.01
C LEU A 67 -4.24 0.93 -1.02
N GLU A 68 -4.26 2.20 -1.40
CA GLU A 68 -5.21 2.76 -2.35
C GLU A 68 -4.49 3.56 -3.43
N GLN A 69 -4.93 3.45 -4.67
CA GLN A 69 -4.48 4.28 -5.78
C GLN A 69 -5.67 4.65 -6.67
N ILE A 70 -5.45 5.58 -7.61
CA ILE A 70 -6.41 5.83 -8.69
C ILE A 70 -6.54 4.59 -9.60
N HIS A 71 -7.72 4.36 -10.15
CA HIS A 71 -8.02 3.13 -10.90
C HIS A 71 -7.07 2.86 -12.08
N TYR A 72 -6.53 3.91 -12.71
CA TYR A 72 -5.56 3.78 -13.80
C TYR A 72 -4.26 3.04 -13.38
N GLN A 73 -3.96 2.99 -12.09
CA GLN A 73 -2.80 2.25 -11.56
C GLN A 73 -3.15 0.81 -11.14
N GLN A 74 -4.25 0.24 -11.63
CA GLN A 74 -4.69 -1.12 -11.29
C GLN A 74 -3.59 -2.16 -11.43
N LYS A 75 -2.75 -2.09 -12.49
CA LYS A 75 -1.63 -3.02 -12.70
C LYS A 75 -0.65 -3.03 -11.52
N ILE A 76 -0.39 -1.88 -10.88
CA ILE A 76 0.49 -1.81 -9.70
C ILE A 76 -0.14 -2.55 -8.51
N ILE A 77 -1.43 -2.32 -8.26
CA ILE A 77 -2.17 -2.97 -7.17
C ILE A 77 -2.24 -4.49 -7.37
N GLU A 78 -2.43 -4.95 -8.60
CA GLU A 78 -2.41 -6.37 -8.96
C GLU A 78 -1.02 -6.98 -8.73
N SER A 79 0.05 -6.32 -9.17
CA SER A 79 1.43 -6.79 -8.92
C SER A 79 1.78 -6.80 -7.42
N ILE A 80 1.29 -5.84 -6.63
CA ILE A 80 1.43 -5.85 -5.17
C ILE A 80 0.71 -7.06 -4.57
N ARG A 81 -0.51 -7.36 -5.02
CA ARG A 81 -1.25 -8.55 -4.56
C ARG A 81 -0.48 -9.83 -4.87
N GLU A 82 0.02 -9.99 -6.08
CA GLU A 82 0.81 -11.16 -6.49
C GLU A 82 2.08 -11.30 -5.63
N PHE A 83 2.78 -10.19 -5.40
CA PHE A 83 3.96 -10.18 -4.53
C PHE A 83 3.61 -10.60 -3.10
N LEU A 84 2.57 -10.02 -2.50
CA LEU A 84 2.11 -10.38 -1.16
C LEU A 84 1.71 -11.86 -1.06
N GLN A 85 1.07 -12.40 -2.10
CA GLN A 85 0.76 -13.84 -2.18
C GLN A 85 2.02 -14.70 -2.24
N SER A 86 3.06 -14.22 -2.93
CA SER A 86 4.34 -14.92 -3.07
C SER A 86 5.17 -14.98 -1.78
N ILE A 87 4.95 -14.07 -0.81
CA ILE A 87 5.69 -14.06 0.47
C ILE A 87 5.52 -15.39 1.21
N ASN A 88 4.32 -15.97 1.17
CA ASN A 88 4.04 -17.28 1.73
C ASN A 88 2.99 -18.00 0.88
N ILE A 89 3.46 -18.70 -0.15
CA ILE A 89 2.61 -19.41 -1.11
C ILE A 89 1.79 -20.50 -0.41
N ASP A 90 2.35 -21.18 0.57
CA ASP A 90 1.71 -22.32 1.22
C ASP A 90 0.52 -21.88 2.09
N PHE A 91 0.57 -20.65 2.64
CA PHE A 91 -0.59 -20.02 3.29
C PHE A 91 -1.81 -19.98 2.37
N PHE A 92 -1.62 -19.67 1.08
CA PHE A 92 -2.70 -19.60 0.09
C PHE A 92 -3.06 -20.96 -0.50
N LYS A 93 -2.13 -21.93 -0.55
CA LYS A 93 -2.45 -23.29 -1.01
C LYS A 93 -3.40 -24.01 -0.05
N ASN A 94 -3.17 -23.85 1.26
CA ASN A 94 -3.86 -24.58 2.32
C ASN A 94 -5.13 -23.86 2.86
N SER A 95 -5.38 -22.62 2.44
CA SER A 95 -6.60 -21.90 2.80
C SER A 95 -7.78 -22.36 1.94
N MET A 96 -8.83 -22.92 2.55
CA MET A 96 -10.11 -23.21 1.87
C MET A 96 -10.79 -21.93 1.33
N ILE A 97 -10.41 -20.74 1.81
CA ILE A 97 -11.00 -19.44 1.43
C ILE A 97 -9.91 -18.56 0.81
N LYS A 98 -9.44 -18.94 -0.39
CA LYS A 98 -8.37 -18.21 -1.11
C LYS A 98 -8.76 -16.80 -1.53
N SER A 99 -10.06 -16.53 -1.75
CA SER A 99 -10.55 -15.31 -2.39
C SER A 99 -10.62 -14.06 -1.51
N ASN A 100 -10.56 -14.20 -0.17
CA ASN A 100 -10.82 -13.07 0.76
C ASN A 100 -9.66 -12.70 1.69
N ILE A 101 -8.48 -13.31 1.57
CA ILE A 101 -7.33 -12.94 2.42
C ILE A 101 -6.77 -11.59 2.00
N ILE A 102 -6.52 -11.43 0.69
CA ILE A 102 -6.06 -10.20 0.06
C ILE A 102 -7.11 -9.80 -0.98
N SER A 103 -7.98 -8.87 -0.59
CA SER A 103 -9.10 -8.41 -1.42
C SER A 103 -8.69 -7.17 -2.21
N ILE A 104 -9.11 -7.11 -3.47
CA ILE A 104 -9.06 -5.89 -4.28
C ILE A 104 -10.49 -5.36 -4.40
N HIS A 105 -10.65 -4.06 -4.18
CA HIS A 105 -11.91 -3.34 -4.23
C HIS A 105 -11.81 -2.20 -5.25
N ASN A 106 -12.72 -2.21 -6.23
CA ASN A 106 -12.94 -1.06 -7.09
C ASN A 106 -13.86 -0.07 -6.38
N LEU A 107 -13.37 1.15 -6.18
CA LEU A 107 -14.08 2.21 -5.51
C LEU A 107 -14.55 3.22 -6.57
N PRO A 108 -15.86 3.32 -6.84
CA PRO A 108 -16.36 4.25 -7.85
C PRO A 108 -16.05 5.69 -7.47
N ALA A 109 -15.97 6.56 -8.48
CA ALA A 109 -15.85 8.00 -8.29
C ALA A 109 -16.97 8.51 -7.36
N ARG A 110 -16.60 9.39 -6.42
CA ARG A 110 -17.56 10.08 -5.56
C ARG A 110 -17.35 11.59 -5.69
N ASN A 111 -18.41 12.34 -5.98
CA ASN A 111 -18.34 13.77 -6.25
C ASN A 111 -17.31 14.07 -7.35
N THR A 112 -16.32 14.92 -7.05
CA THR A 112 -15.24 15.31 -7.98
C THR A 112 -14.02 14.38 -7.94
N SER A 113 -14.06 13.31 -7.14
CA SER A 113 -12.91 12.38 -7.02
C SER A 113 -12.85 11.38 -8.17
N LYS A 114 -11.62 11.04 -8.58
CA LYS A 114 -11.36 9.99 -9.57
C LYS A 114 -11.72 8.61 -8.97
N PRO A 115 -12.15 7.63 -9.79
CA PRO A 115 -12.33 6.26 -9.32
C PRO A 115 -11.00 5.70 -8.80
N LYS A 116 -11.09 4.86 -7.80
CA LYS A 116 -9.93 4.32 -7.08
C LYS A 116 -9.97 2.80 -7.06
N ILE A 117 -8.82 2.22 -6.78
CA ILE A 117 -8.64 0.80 -6.55
C ILE A 117 -7.91 0.63 -5.22
N ARG A 118 -8.40 -0.29 -4.39
CA ARG A 118 -7.86 -0.51 -3.05
C ARG A 118 -7.59 -1.99 -2.83
N ILE A 119 -6.39 -2.32 -2.38
CA ILE A 119 -6.08 -3.63 -1.81
C ILE A 119 -6.29 -3.57 -0.29
N THR A 120 -6.87 -4.61 0.29
CA THR A 120 -7.09 -4.68 1.73
C THR A 120 -6.89 -6.10 2.25
N ILE A 121 -6.22 -6.18 3.40
CA ILE A 121 -5.92 -7.42 4.11
C ILE A 121 -6.47 -7.27 5.52
N ARG A 122 -7.48 -8.09 5.88
CA ARG A 122 -8.12 -8.09 7.21
C ARG A 122 -7.97 -9.40 7.97
N ASN A 123 -7.51 -10.45 7.29
CA ASN A 123 -7.37 -11.77 7.88
C ASN A 123 -6.28 -11.76 8.95
N LEU A 124 -6.66 -11.81 10.23
CA LEU A 124 -5.72 -11.71 11.37
C LEU A 124 -4.56 -12.70 11.26
N LYS A 125 -4.85 -13.95 10.85
CA LYS A 125 -3.84 -15.01 10.69
C LYS A 125 -2.78 -14.63 9.65
N TYR A 126 -3.19 -14.13 8.49
CA TYR A 126 -2.25 -13.68 7.46
C TYR A 126 -1.46 -12.44 7.93
N LEU A 127 -2.13 -11.48 8.59
CA LEU A 127 -1.45 -10.31 9.15
C LEU A 127 -0.36 -10.73 10.13
N SER A 128 -0.65 -11.67 11.03
CA SER A 128 0.25 -12.10 12.10
C SER A 128 1.35 -13.06 11.68
N GLU A 129 1.04 -14.01 10.78
CA GLU A 129 1.97 -15.08 10.40
C GLU A 129 2.79 -14.74 9.15
N VAL A 130 2.33 -13.78 8.34
CA VAL A 130 2.97 -13.45 7.05
C VAL A 130 3.36 -11.98 6.98
N LEU A 131 2.40 -11.06 7.07
CA LEU A 131 2.65 -9.65 6.76
C LEU A 131 3.52 -8.95 7.82
N ILE A 132 3.21 -9.15 9.10
CA ILE A 132 4.00 -8.58 10.21
C ILE A 132 5.43 -9.14 10.20
N PRO A 133 5.67 -10.47 10.16
CA PRO A 133 7.02 -11.02 10.09
C PRO A 133 7.81 -10.60 8.84
N PHE A 134 7.12 -10.31 7.73
CA PHE A 134 7.76 -9.73 6.55
C PHE A 134 8.27 -8.31 6.82
N PHE A 135 7.42 -7.43 7.39
CA PHE A 135 7.80 -6.05 7.69
C PHE A 135 8.80 -5.93 8.85
N ASP A 136 8.77 -6.83 9.84
CA ASP A 136 9.74 -6.84 10.94
C ASP A 136 11.19 -7.12 10.46
N LYS A 137 11.37 -7.71 9.28
CA LYS A 137 12.69 -7.92 8.65
C LYS A 137 13.20 -6.69 7.89
N LEU A 138 12.39 -5.65 7.77
CA LEU A 138 12.69 -4.45 7.01
C LEU A 138 12.81 -3.24 7.95
N THR A 139 13.54 -2.23 7.51
CA THR A 139 13.76 -1.00 8.29
C THR A 139 12.88 0.11 7.74
N PHE A 140 11.92 0.58 8.55
CA PHE A 140 11.12 1.77 8.26
C PHE A 140 11.96 3.03 8.47
N PHE A 141 11.82 4.01 7.59
CA PHE A 141 12.55 5.29 7.66
C PHE A 141 11.64 6.51 7.91
N SER A 142 10.33 6.36 7.73
CA SER A 142 9.33 7.40 7.92
C SER A 142 8.64 7.30 9.28
N LYS A 143 7.85 8.34 9.61
CA LYS A 143 6.96 8.31 10.79
C LYS A 143 5.92 7.20 10.74
N LYS A 144 5.60 6.67 9.55
CA LYS A 144 4.68 5.52 9.40
C LYS A 144 5.22 4.26 10.07
N GLY A 145 6.53 4.17 10.33
CA GLY A 145 7.12 3.13 11.16
C GLY A 145 6.54 3.10 12.58
N LEU A 146 6.18 4.25 13.15
CA LEU A 146 5.53 4.32 14.47
C LEU A 146 4.09 3.78 14.39
N ASP A 147 3.33 4.18 13.36
CA ASP A 147 1.99 3.64 13.11
C ASP A 147 2.01 2.11 12.97
N TYR A 148 3.00 1.59 12.24
CA TYR A 148 3.21 0.15 12.08
C TYR A 148 3.53 -0.52 13.42
N GLN A 149 4.39 0.06 14.25
CA GLN A 149 4.74 -0.51 15.56
C GLN A 149 3.52 -0.61 16.47
N ASP A 150 2.70 0.44 16.53
CA ASP A 150 1.46 0.43 17.29
C ASP A 150 0.50 -0.63 16.76
N TRP A 151 0.31 -0.65 15.44
CA TRP A 151 -0.55 -1.62 14.79
C TRP A 151 -0.08 -3.07 15.01
N ARG A 152 1.24 -3.33 14.98
CA ARG A 152 1.82 -4.64 15.31
C ARG A 152 1.50 -5.06 16.75
N ILE A 153 1.58 -4.14 17.71
CA ILE A 153 1.24 -4.43 19.11
C ILE A 153 -0.23 -4.83 19.24
N VAL A 154 -1.14 -4.11 18.57
CA VAL A 154 -2.56 -4.46 18.56
C VAL A 154 -2.78 -5.86 18.00
N ALA A 155 -2.04 -6.26 16.95
CA ALA A 155 -2.14 -7.60 16.38
C ALA A 155 -1.78 -8.68 17.41
N LYS A 156 -0.69 -8.46 18.17
CA LYS A 156 -0.26 -9.33 19.26
C LYS A 156 -1.32 -9.45 20.36
N LEU A 157 -1.90 -8.33 20.79
CA LEU A 157 -2.98 -8.33 21.79
C LEU A 157 -4.23 -9.07 21.31
N ARG A 158 -4.50 -9.07 20.00
CA ARG A 158 -5.62 -9.83 19.42
C ARG A 158 -5.35 -11.32 19.33
N LEU A 159 -4.15 -11.72 18.91
CA LEU A 159 -3.72 -13.12 18.90
C LEU A 159 -3.83 -13.75 20.30
N ASP A 160 -3.43 -13.00 21.33
CA ASP A 160 -3.49 -13.43 22.72
C ASP A 160 -4.89 -13.29 23.36
N ASN A 161 -5.91 -12.83 22.61
CA ASN A 161 -7.25 -12.46 23.10
C ASN A 161 -7.27 -11.38 24.20
N LYS A 162 -6.14 -10.73 24.49
CA LYS A 162 -6.02 -9.68 25.52
C LYS A 162 -6.82 -8.41 25.20
N HIS A 163 -7.12 -8.16 23.93
CA HIS A 163 -8.04 -7.07 23.52
C HIS A 163 -9.45 -7.13 24.15
N LEU A 164 -9.85 -8.30 24.69
CA LEU A 164 -11.13 -8.48 25.40
C LEU A 164 -11.06 -8.07 26.87
N THR A 165 -9.87 -7.81 27.40
CA THR A 165 -9.65 -7.33 28.77
C THR A 165 -9.73 -5.80 28.83
N PRO A 166 -10.20 -5.20 29.94
CA PRO A 166 -10.16 -3.76 30.13
C PRO A 166 -8.77 -3.18 29.92
N GLU A 167 -7.74 -3.82 30.47
CA GLU A 167 -6.33 -3.39 30.38
C GLU A 167 -5.84 -3.43 28.93
N GLY A 168 -6.17 -4.51 28.20
CA GLY A 168 -5.82 -4.63 26.79
C GLY A 168 -6.54 -3.59 25.91
N GLY A 169 -7.81 -3.31 26.19
CA GLY A 169 -8.57 -2.26 25.52
C GLY A 169 -7.99 -0.87 25.77
N GLU A 170 -7.57 -0.57 27.00
CA GLU A 170 -6.89 0.68 27.35
C GLU A 170 -5.55 0.83 26.61
N LEU A 171 -4.75 -0.23 26.56
CA LEU A 171 -3.48 -0.22 25.83
C LEU A 171 -3.67 0.08 24.35
N ILE A 172 -4.73 -0.45 23.71
CA ILE A 172 -5.03 -0.21 22.29
C ILE A 172 -5.52 1.23 22.06
N THR A 173 -6.39 1.74 22.93
CA THR A 173 -7.03 3.05 22.77
C THR A 173 -6.14 4.22 23.16
N HIS A 174 -5.18 4.01 24.06
CA HIS A 174 -4.26 5.03 24.56
C HIS A 174 -2.80 4.61 24.36
N PRO A 175 -2.32 4.51 23.10
CA PRO A 175 -0.96 4.04 22.81
C PRO A 175 0.14 4.89 23.48
N HIS A 176 -0.12 6.18 23.74
CA HIS A 176 0.81 7.08 24.42
C HIS A 176 1.04 6.78 25.91
N LYS A 177 0.17 6.00 26.58
CA LYS A 177 0.39 5.55 27.98
C LYS A 177 1.43 4.42 28.10
N ARG A 178 2.03 4.01 26.98
CA ARG A 178 3.06 2.94 26.92
C ARG A 178 4.49 3.46 27.06
N LEU A 179 4.68 4.78 27.22
CA LEU A 179 5.96 5.45 27.44
C LEU A 179 6.09 5.91 28.89
#